data_AF-A0A8B8Q114-F1
#
_entry.id   AF-A0A8B8Q114-F1
#
_cell.length_a   1.000
_cell.length_b   1.000
_cell.length_c   1.000
_cell.angle_alpha   90.00
_cell.angle_beta   90.00
_cell.angle_gamma   90.00
#
_symmetry.space_group_name_H-M   'P 1'
#
loop_
_entity.id
_entity.type
_entity.pdbx_description
1 polymer ?
#
loop_
_entity_poly.entity_id
_entity_poly.type
_entity_poly.pdbx_seq_one_letter_code
_entity_poly.pdbx_strand_id
1 'polypeptide(L)'
;MGLPRFGRPKGGGGGQPSPNLYVANCGPAVGISYDEIRSVFGGFGQVKGVYAADESGARVVVCFDGEVSARAALEALNGRPCSDLGGRSLHVRYSVERPVCQAKMNDSLPVHTYASELKIPGLYLLHDFISLGEEKELLGAVDDRPWNSLVKRRVQHYGYEFRYDTRNVDANRHLGELPSFVSFILERISSFPGLPCATNASLDQLTVNEYPVGVGLSPHIDTHSAFEDLIFSLSLAGPCIMEFRRYLEGGWLHKDVSGSDGNVDSLENTKFLRKAICLPPRSMLLLSAEARYAWHHYIPHHKIDIVMDKVIKRSSRRVSFTFRKISGLAV
;
A
#
# COMPACT_ATOMS: atom_id res chain seq x y z
N MET A 1 10.23 -7.15 -21.20
CA MET A 1 8.77 -7.13 -21.42
C MET A 1 8.12 -7.99 -20.33
N GLY A 2 7.14 -7.46 -19.59
CA GLY A 2 6.46 -8.21 -18.54
C GLY A 2 5.53 -9.28 -19.10
N LEU A 3 5.22 -10.32 -18.32
CA LEU A 3 4.21 -11.31 -18.68
C LEU A 3 2.84 -10.64 -18.86
N PRO A 4 2.03 -11.06 -19.85
CA PRO A 4 0.71 -10.51 -20.09
C PRO A 4 -0.19 -10.73 -18.87
N ARG A 5 -0.99 -9.71 -18.52
CA ARG A 5 -1.97 -9.77 -17.43
C ARG A 5 -3.36 -9.88 -17.99
N PHE A 6 -4.24 -10.57 -17.29
CA PHE A 6 -5.60 -10.81 -17.77
C PHE A 6 -6.64 -10.49 -16.69
N GLY A 7 -7.88 -10.25 -17.09
CA GLY A 7 -8.98 -10.07 -16.15
C GLY A 7 -10.35 -10.23 -16.79
N ARG A 8 -11.40 -10.11 -15.97
CA ARG A 8 -12.78 -10.26 -16.43
C ARG A 8 -13.18 -9.13 -17.40
N PRO A 9 -13.91 -9.44 -18.48
CA PRO A 9 -14.58 -8.43 -19.31
C PRO A 9 -15.52 -7.55 -18.47
N LYS A 10 -15.74 -6.30 -18.89
CA LYS A 10 -16.74 -5.42 -18.27
C LYS A 10 -18.16 -5.87 -18.68
N GLY A 11 -19.12 -5.82 -17.75
CA GLY A 11 -20.52 -6.23 -17.95
C GLY A 11 -20.82 -7.59 -17.31
N GLY A 12 -21.75 -7.63 -16.35
CA GLY A 12 -22.13 -8.84 -15.62
C GLY A 12 -22.90 -9.85 -16.49
N GLY A 13 -22.77 -11.13 -16.15
CA GLY A 13 -23.69 -12.20 -16.58
C GLY A 13 -23.22 -13.11 -17.72
N GLY A 14 -22.46 -12.61 -18.69
CA GLY A 14 -22.03 -13.42 -19.85
C GLY A 14 -20.98 -12.71 -20.66
N GLY A 15 -19.81 -12.48 -20.04
CA GLY A 15 -18.77 -11.54 -20.49
C GLY A 15 -18.52 -11.50 -21.99
N GLN A 16 -18.22 -10.31 -22.51
CA GLN A 16 -18.00 -10.10 -23.93
C GLN A 16 -17.00 -11.11 -24.53
N PRO A 17 -17.24 -11.59 -25.77
CA PRO A 17 -16.32 -12.48 -26.47
C PRO A 17 -14.90 -11.93 -26.45
N SER A 18 -13.94 -12.83 -26.26
CA SER A 18 -12.52 -12.48 -26.24
C SER A 18 -11.70 -13.67 -26.73
N PRO A 19 -10.55 -13.44 -27.40
CA PRO A 19 -9.67 -14.53 -27.81
C PRO A 19 -8.98 -15.22 -26.61
N ASN A 20 -9.10 -14.68 -25.39
CA ASN A 20 -8.52 -15.32 -24.20
C ASN A 20 -9.58 -15.91 -23.28
N LEU A 21 -9.25 -17.06 -22.71
CA LEU A 21 -10.11 -17.80 -21.81
C LEU A 21 -9.43 -17.97 -20.45
N TYR A 22 -10.11 -17.55 -19.40
CA TYR A 22 -9.79 -17.96 -18.04
C TYR A 22 -10.34 -19.36 -17.81
N VAL A 23 -9.49 -20.27 -17.33
CA VAL A 23 -9.81 -21.68 -17.09
C VAL A 23 -9.47 -22.00 -15.64
N ALA A 24 -10.50 -22.28 -14.82
CA ALA A 24 -10.30 -22.78 -13.47
C ALA A 24 -10.23 -24.31 -13.43
N ASN A 25 -9.66 -24.84 -12.34
CA ASN A 25 -9.45 -26.28 -12.14
C ASN A 25 -8.52 -26.88 -13.22
N CYS A 26 -7.57 -26.07 -13.67
CA CYS A 26 -6.66 -26.38 -14.77
C CYS A 26 -5.34 -25.65 -14.52
N GLY A 27 -4.24 -26.39 -14.41
CA GLY A 27 -2.90 -25.85 -14.16
C GLY A 27 -1.99 -26.79 -13.37
N PRO A 28 -0.71 -26.41 -13.17
CA PRO A 28 0.29 -27.28 -12.58
C PRO A 28 -0.02 -27.75 -11.15
N ALA A 29 -0.68 -26.92 -10.34
CA ALA A 29 -1.02 -27.28 -8.95
C ALA A 29 -2.11 -28.36 -8.88
N VAL A 30 -2.87 -28.57 -9.96
CA VAL A 30 -3.80 -29.69 -10.09
C VAL A 30 -3.20 -30.84 -10.90
N GLY A 31 -1.90 -30.80 -11.22
CA GLY A 31 -1.21 -31.88 -11.94
C GLY A 31 -1.44 -31.86 -13.45
N ILE A 32 -1.66 -30.68 -14.05
CA ILE A 32 -1.75 -30.52 -15.51
C ILE A 32 -0.71 -29.49 -15.95
N SER A 33 0.20 -29.89 -16.82
CA SER A 33 1.25 -29.02 -17.37
C SER A 33 0.70 -28.02 -18.39
N TYR A 34 1.43 -26.92 -18.63
CA TYR A 34 1.03 -25.95 -19.65
C TYR A 34 1.05 -26.53 -21.08
N ASP A 35 1.89 -27.52 -21.35
CA ASP A 35 1.98 -28.16 -22.66
C ASP A 35 0.77 -29.08 -22.91
N GLU A 36 0.30 -29.82 -21.90
CA GLU A 36 -0.94 -30.60 -21.98
C GLU A 36 -2.14 -29.67 -22.22
N ILE A 37 -2.22 -28.55 -21.51
CA ILE A 37 -3.26 -27.55 -21.70
C ILE A 37 -3.20 -26.98 -23.12
N ARG A 38 -2.00 -26.64 -23.60
CA ARG A 38 -1.81 -26.12 -24.96
C ARG A 38 -2.23 -27.13 -26.02
N SER A 39 -1.93 -28.42 -25.81
CA SER A 39 -2.30 -29.51 -26.71
C SER A 39 -3.83 -29.67 -26.81
N VAL A 40 -4.53 -29.76 -25.68
CA VAL A 40 -5.99 -29.93 -25.62
C VAL A 40 -6.70 -28.72 -26.22
N PHE A 41 -6.32 -27.51 -25.83
CA PHE A 41 -6.93 -26.29 -26.37
C PHE A 41 -6.57 -26.05 -27.84
N GLY A 42 -5.42 -26.59 -28.30
CA GLY A 42 -5.01 -26.56 -29.71
C GLY A 42 -5.99 -27.23 -30.67
N GLY A 43 -6.81 -28.18 -30.18
CA GLY A 43 -7.87 -28.82 -30.98
C GLY A 43 -8.98 -27.86 -31.44
N PHE A 44 -9.12 -26.69 -30.81
CA PHE A 44 -10.11 -25.67 -31.16
C PHE A 44 -9.54 -24.52 -32.02
N GLY A 45 -8.21 -24.50 -32.21
CA GLY A 45 -7.50 -23.52 -33.04
C GLY A 45 -6.12 -23.15 -32.49
N GLN A 46 -5.45 -22.23 -33.19
CA GLN A 46 -4.08 -21.85 -32.86
C GLN A 46 -3.99 -21.15 -31.49
N VAL A 47 -3.28 -21.77 -30.55
CA VAL A 47 -2.99 -21.20 -29.22
C VAL A 47 -1.72 -20.34 -29.31
N LYS A 48 -1.84 -19.05 -28.96
CA LYS A 48 -0.72 -18.13 -28.78
C LYS A 48 0.10 -18.50 -27.55
N GLY A 49 -0.57 -18.71 -26.42
CA GLY A 49 0.10 -18.99 -25.15
C GLY A 49 -0.84 -19.51 -24.08
N VAL A 50 -0.24 -20.12 -23.06
CA VAL A 50 -0.90 -20.52 -21.82
C VAL A 50 -0.12 -19.86 -20.68
N TYR A 51 -0.83 -19.13 -19.82
CA TYR A 51 -0.24 -18.34 -18.75
C TYR A 51 -0.91 -18.65 -17.41
N ALA A 52 -0.19 -18.50 -16.30
CA ALA A 52 -0.80 -18.56 -14.97
C ALA A 52 -1.83 -17.43 -14.81
N ALA A 53 -3.03 -17.74 -14.32
CA ALA A 53 -4.05 -16.71 -14.06
C ALA A 53 -3.80 -15.98 -12.72
N ASP A 54 -3.20 -16.67 -11.76
CA ASP A 54 -2.84 -16.18 -10.42
C ASP A 54 -1.71 -17.05 -9.82
N GLU A 55 -1.33 -16.76 -8.57
CA GLU A 55 -0.27 -17.48 -7.85
C GLU A 55 -0.73 -18.87 -7.34
N SER A 56 -1.99 -19.27 -7.54
CA SER A 56 -2.50 -20.55 -7.02
C SER A 56 -2.02 -21.78 -7.80
N GLY A 57 -1.60 -21.58 -9.05
CA GLY A 57 -1.22 -22.67 -9.96
C GLY A 57 -2.38 -23.60 -10.38
N ALA A 58 -3.60 -23.36 -9.92
CA ALA A 58 -4.79 -24.16 -10.24
C ALA A 58 -5.68 -23.52 -11.33
N ARG A 59 -5.26 -22.38 -11.87
CA ARG A 59 -5.98 -21.58 -12.85
C ARG A 59 -5.02 -21.04 -13.89
N VAL A 60 -5.45 -21.06 -15.15
CA VAL A 60 -4.68 -20.57 -16.29
C VAL A 60 -5.49 -19.62 -17.16
N VAL A 61 -4.79 -18.89 -18.01
CA VAL A 61 -5.35 -18.18 -19.14
C VAL A 61 -4.81 -18.77 -20.42
N VAL A 62 -5.70 -19.21 -21.30
CA VAL A 62 -5.38 -19.70 -22.64
C VAL A 62 -5.69 -18.59 -23.65
N CYS A 63 -4.70 -18.23 -24.46
CA CYS A 63 -4.81 -17.19 -25.47
C CYS A 63 -4.87 -17.81 -26.86
N PHE A 64 -5.96 -17.60 -27.60
CA PHE A 64 -6.07 -18.00 -29.00
C PHE A 64 -5.66 -16.88 -29.95
N ASP A 65 -5.42 -17.23 -31.21
CA ASP A 65 -5.20 -16.23 -32.25
C ASP A 65 -6.48 -15.45 -32.59
N GLY A 66 -7.66 -16.07 -32.46
CA GLY A 66 -8.96 -15.46 -32.74
C GLY A 66 -10.08 -15.88 -31.80
N GLU A 67 -11.13 -15.05 -31.74
CA GLU A 67 -12.30 -15.25 -30.87
C GLU A 67 -13.12 -16.50 -31.20
N VAL A 68 -13.11 -16.93 -32.46
CA VAL A 68 -13.87 -18.10 -32.93
C VAL A 68 -13.39 -19.37 -32.23
N SER A 69 -12.08 -19.56 -32.13
CA SER A 69 -11.47 -20.69 -31.42
C SER A 69 -11.73 -20.65 -29.92
N ALA A 70 -11.66 -19.45 -29.33
CA ALA A 70 -11.97 -19.27 -27.92
C ALA A 70 -13.45 -19.60 -27.60
N ARG A 71 -14.38 -19.19 -28.48
CA ARG A 71 -15.80 -19.52 -28.35
C ARG A 71 -16.04 -21.04 -28.44
N ALA A 72 -15.47 -21.69 -29.45
CA ALA A 72 -15.60 -23.13 -29.64
C ALA A 72 -15.08 -23.92 -28.41
N ALA A 73 -13.91 -23.54 -27.89
CA ALA A 73 -13.35 -24.15 -26.69
C ALA A 73 -14.22 -23.91 -25.44
N LEU A 74 -14.76 -22.70 -25.27
CA LEU A 74 -15.64 -22.37 -24.15
C LEU A 74 -16.94 -23.20 -24.20
N GLU A 75 -17.58 -23.31 -25.37
CA GLU A 75 -18.82 -24.08 -25.54
C GLU A 75 -18.59 -25.59 -25.34
N ALA A 76 -17.44 -26.10 -25.75
CA ALA A 76 -17.10 -27.51 -25.63
C ALA A 76 -16.67 -27.93 -24.21
N LEU A 77 -15.92 -27.08 -23.50
CA LEU A 77 -15.23 -27.47 -22.26
C LEU A 77 -15.85 -26.88 -20.99
N ASN A 78 -16.63 -25.78 -21.06
CA ASN A 78 -17.18 -25.16 -19.86
C ASN A 78 -18.22 -26.05 -19.18
N GLY A 79 -18.00 -26.38 -17.90
CA GLY A 79 -18.92 -27.17 -17.08
C GLY A 79 -18.98 -28.65 -17.47
N ARG A 80 -18.13 -29.13 -18.39
CA ARG A 80 -18.11 -30.51 -18.87
C ARG A 80 -16.79 -31.19 -18.47
N PRO A 81 -16.80 -32.49 -18.14
CA PRO A 81 -15.59 -33.23 -17.84
C PRO A 81 -14.73 -33.40 -19.10
N CYS A 82 -13.43 -33.13 -19.01
CA CYS A 82 -12.48 -33.31 -20.10
C CYS A 82 -11.57 -34.51 -19.82
N SER A 83 -11.70 -35.60 -20.59
CA SER A 83 -10.90 -36.83 -20.41
C SER A 83 -9.40 -36.56 -20.50
N ASP A 84 -9.00 -35.72 -21.45
CA ASP A 84 -7.59 -35.40 -21.73
C ASP A 84 -6.96 -34.50 -20.65
N LEU A 85 -7.78 -33.97 -19.74
CA LEU A 85 -7.36 -33.17 -18.58
C LEU A 85 -7.77 -33.86 -17.26
N GLY A 86 -7.68 -35.19 -17.24
CA GLY A 86 -7.91 -36.02 -16.06
C GLY A 86 -9.37 -36.18 -15.67
N GLY A 87 -10.30 -36.05 -16.63
CA GLY A 87 -11.74 -36.21 -16.43
C GLY A 87 -12.41 -35.07 -15.66
N ARG A 88 -11.72 -33.95 -15.49
CA ARG A 88 -12.17 -32.85 -14.62
C ARG A 88 -13.14 -31.92 -15.34
N SER A 89 -14.14 -31.45 -14.61
CA SER A 89 -14.99 -30.35 -15.07
C SER A 89 -14.25 -29.03 -14.96
N LEU A 90 -14.10 -28.34 -16.08
CA LEU A 90 -13.46 -27.04 -16.15
C LEU A 90 -14.48 -25.93 -16.00
N HIS A 91 -14.05 -24.80 -15.41
CA HIS A 91 -14.85 -23.58 -15.40
C HIS A 91 -14.20 -22.55 -16.32
N VAL A 92 -14.76 -22.39 -17.52
CA VAL A 92 -14.20 -21.57 -18.59
C VAL A 92 -14.99 -20.27 -18.72
N ARG A 93 -14.30 -19.15 -18.80
CA ARG A 93 -14.91 -17.82 -19.02
C ARG A 93 -14.03 -17.00 -19.95
N TYR A 94 -14.63 -16.09 -20.73
CA TYR A 94 -13.86 -15.09 -21.45
C TYR A 94 -13.03 -14.23 -20.50
N SER A 95 -11.85 -13.87 -20.97
CA SER A 95 -10.88 -13.05 -20.26
C SER A 95 -10.22 -12.09 -21.24
N VAL A 96 -10.08 -10.83 -20.85
CA VAL A 96 -9.42 -9.82 -21.69
C VAL A 96 -8.00 -9.63 -21.21
N GLU A 97 -7.07 -9.46 -22.16
CA GLU A 97 -5.74 -8.96 -21.84
C GLU A 97 -5.90 -7.56 -21.24
N ARG A 98 -5.38 -7.39 -20.03
CA ARG A 98 -5.25 -6.08 -19.43
C ARG A 98 -3.98 -5.49 -20.03
N PRO A 99 -4.04 -4.25 -20.56
CA PRO A 99 -2.82 -3.51 -20.77
C PRO A 99 -1.98 -3.62 -19.50
N VAL A 100 -0.68 -3.88 -19.65
CA VAL A 100 0.29 -3.53 -18.61
C VAL A 100 -0.12 -2.15 -18.16
N CYS A 101 -0.37 -1.96 -16.86
CA CYS A 101 -0.90 -0.71 -16.34
C CYS A 101 -0.05 0.48 -16.80
N GLN A 102 -0.36 1.05 -17.96
CA GLN A 102 -0.41 2.48 -18.13
C GLN A 102 -1.58 2.88 -17.25
N ALA A 103 -1.33 2.95 -15.94
CA ALA A 103 -2.13 3.81 -15.09
C ALA A 103 -2.30 5.11 -15.88
N LYS A 104 -3.55 5.53 -16.10
CA LYS A 104 -3.89 6.75 -16.85
C LYS A 104 -2.79 7.80 -16.62
N MET A 105 -1.93 8.03 -17.62
CA MET A 105 -0.72 8.85 -17.49
C MET A 105 -1.04 10.32 -17.18
N ASN A 106 -2.32 10.69 -17.22
CA ASN A 106 -2.80 12.04 -17.03
C ASN A 106 -3.10 12.40 -15.56
N ASP A 107 -2.94 11.48 -14.59
CA ASP A 107 -3.19 11.78 -13.16
C ASP A 107 -2.16 11.12 -12.21
N SER A 108 -1.00 10.68 -12.74
CA SER A 108 0.08 10.15 -11.90
C SER A 108 0.81 11.30 -11.21
N LEU A 109 0.43 11.57 -9.96
CA LEU A 109 1.17 12.45 -9.06
C LEU A 109 2.66 12.06 -9.07
N PRO A 110 3.59 12.95 -9.47
CA PRO A 110 5.01 12.64 -9.42
C PRO A 110 5.43 12.27 -8.00
N VAL A 111 6.14 11.15 -7.89
CA VAL A 111 6.67 10.65 -6.63
C VAL A 111 8.17 10.90 -6.60
N HIS A 112 8.58 11.73 -5.67
CA HIS A 112 9.99 12.09 -5.49
C HIS A 112 10.68 11.16 -4.49
N THR A 113 12.01 11.13 -4.54
CA THR A 113 12.82 10.36 -3.57
C THR A 113 13.45 11.26 -2.52
N TYR A 114 13.59 12.57 -2.79
CA TYR A 114 14.15 13.52 -1.84
C TYR A 114 13.12 14.55 -1.37
N ALA A 115 13.12 14.86 -0.07
CA ALA A 115 12.19 15.82 0.51
C ALA A 115 12.34 17.25 -0.05
N SER A 116 13.57 17.63 -0.45
CA SER A 116 13.87 18.94 -1.06
C SER A 116 13.11 19.15 -2.37
N GLU A 117 12.84 18.10 -3.13
CA GLU A 117 12.10 18.17 -4.40
C GLU A 117 10.62 18.53 -4.17
N LEU A 118 10.06 18.14 -3.02
CA LEU A 118 8.69 18.48 -2.68
C LEU A 118 8.53 19.97 -2.40
N LYS A 119 9.56 20.71 -2.00
CA LYS A 119 9.44 22.13 -1.61
C LYS A 119 8.31 22.33 -0.60
N ILE A 120 8.22 21.46 0.41
CA ILE A 120 7.35 21.61 1.58
C ILE A 120 8.25 22.10 2.72
N PRO A 121 8.08 23.34 3.22
CA PRO A 121 8.85 23.83 4.37
C PRO A 121 8.66 22.94 5.59
N GLY A 122 9.76 22.63 6.30
CA GLY A 122 9.75 21.76 7.47
C GLY A 122 9.63 20.25 7.16
N LEU A 123 9.73 19.85 5.89
CA LEU A 123 9.80 18.44 5.50
C LEU A 123 11.25 18.03 5.22
N TYR A 124 11.74 17.00 5.91
CA TYR A 124 13.08 16.44 5.68
C TYR A 124 13.01 14.91 5.61
N LEU A 125 13.83 14.30 4.77
CA LEU A 125 13.96 12.84 4.67
C LEU A 125 15.44 12.46 4.64
N LEU A 126 15.88 11.76 5.67
CA LEU A 126 17.23 11.21 5.76
C LEU A 126 17.19 9.72 5.41
N HIS A 127 17.93 9.35 4.37
CA HIS A 127 18.08 7.97 3.92
C HIS A 127 19.12 7.25 4.78
N ASP A 128 18.99 5.92 4.89
CA ASP A 128 19.91 5.07 5.63
C ASP A 128 20.23 5.62 7.04
N PHE A 129 19.20 6.15 7.70
CA PHE A 129 19.27 6.69 9.06
C PHE A 129 19.66 5.62 10.08
N ILE A 130 19.33 4.36 9.78
CA ILE A 130 19.79 3.19 10.54
C ILE A 130 20.45 2.17 9.61
N SER A 131 21.27 1.30 10.19
CA SER A 131 21.86 0.16 9.49
C SER A 131 20.87 -0.99 9.32
N LEU A 132 21.22 -1.97 8.48
CA LEU A 132 20.46 -3.22 8.33
C LEU A 132 20.41 -4.04 9.63
N GLY A 133 21.49 -4.00 10.43
CA GLY A 133 21.55 -4.69 11.73
C GLY A 133 20.59 -4.07 12.74
N GLU A 134 20.63 -2.75 12.86
CA GLU A 134 19.71 -1.97 13.71
C GLU A 134 18.25 -2.19 13.29
N GLU A 135 17.95 -2.21 11.98
CA GLU A 135 16.60 -2.51 11.47
C GLU A 135 16.11 -3.88 11.95
N LYS A 136 16.98 -4.90 11.90
CA LYS A 136 16.65 -6.25 12.37
C LYS A 136 16.39 -6.30 13.87
N GLU A 137 17.20 -5.60 14.66
CA GLU A 137 17.04 -5.51 16.12
C GLU A 137 15.74 -4.81 16.51
N LEU A 138 15.42 -3.68 15.88
CA LEU A 138 14.17 -2.95 16.10
C LEU A 138 12.94 -3.80 15.76
N LEU A 139 12.97 -4.51 14.61
CA LEU A 139 11.89 -5.40 14.20
C LEU A 139 11.72 -6.57 15.17
N GLY A 140 12.81 -7.22 15.60
CA GLY A 140 12.77 -8.28 16.59
C GLY A 140 12.18 -7.81 17.91
N ALA A 141 12.61 -6.63 18.39
CA ALA A 141 12.10 -6.06 19.63
C ALA A 141 10.57 -5.85 19.60
N VAL A 142 10.00 -5.32 18.52
CA VAL A 142 8.54 -5.14 18.45
C VAL A 142 7.78 -6.44 18.18
N ASP A 143 8.40 -7.42 17.52
CA ASP A 143 7.77 -8.72 17.27
C ASP A 143 7.60 -9.55 18.55
N ASP A 144 8.54 -9.43 19.49
CA ASP A 144 8.49 -10.10 20.79
C ASP A 144 7.51 -9.48 21.78
N ARG A 145 6.77 -8.43 21.37
CA ARG A 145 5.86 -7.65 22.21
C ARG A 145 4.41 -7.73 21.71
N PRO A 146 3.42 -7.60 22.60
CA PRO A 146 2.02 -7.70 22.22
C PRO A 146 1.61 -6.56 21.28
N TRP A 147 0.73 -6.88 20.34
CA TRP A 147 0.19 -5.93 19.37
C TRP A 147 -1.28 -5.64 19.63
N ASN A 148 -1.65 -4.36 19.53
CA ASN A 148 -3.05 -3.93 19.53
C ASN A 148 -3.59 -3.89 18.10
N SER A 149 -4.64 -4.67 17.82
CA SER A 149 -5.25 -4.73 16.50
C SER A 149 -6.26 -3.61 16.29
N LEU A 150 -6.09 -2.83 15.22
CA LEU A 150 -7.10 -1.92 14.68
C LEU A 150 -7.79 -2.57 13.47
N VAL A 151 -8.81 -1.91 12.92
CA VAL A 151 -9.63 -2.42 11.80
C VAL A 151 -8.81 -2.91 10.60
N LYS A 152 -7.70 -2.24 10.26
CA LYS A 152 -6.90 -2.55 9.06
C LYS A 152 -5.41 -2.81 9.33
N ARG A 153 -4.91 -2.48 10.52
CA ARG A 153 -3.48 -2.51 10.86
C ARG A 153 -3.31 -2.80 12.34
N ARG A 154 -2.11 -3.14 12.78
CA ARG A 154 -1.81 -3.31 14.20
C ARG A 154 -0.80 -2.28 14.69
N VAL A 155 -0.85 -1.96 15.98
CA VAL A 155 -0.06 -0.89 16.59
C VAL A 155 0.52 -1.30 17.94
N GLN A 156 1.59 -0.63 18.35
CA GLN A 156 2.10 -0.62 19.73
C GLN A 156 2.34 0.84 20.13
N HIS A 157 2.11 1.14 21.41
CA HIS A 157 2.35 2.47 21.97
C HIS A 157 3.33 2.36 23.13
N TYR A 158 4.23 3.34 23.21
CA TYR A 158 5.19 3.50 24.29
C TYR A 158 5.22 4.97 24.72
N GLY A 159 5.59 5.23 25.96
CA GLY A 159 5.40 6.57 26.54
C GLY A 159 3.95 6.77 26.93
N TYR A 160 3.13 7.09 25.95
CA TYR A 160 1.70 7.33 26.15
C TYR A 160 0.86 6.58 25.11
N GLU A 161 -0.32 6.13 25.53
CA GLU A 161 -1.30 5.47 24.66
C GLU A 161 -1.94 6.50 23.72
N PHE A 162 -1.98 6.20 22.41
CA PHE A 162 -2.73 7.00 21.46
C PHE A 162 -4.16 6.49 21.32
N ARG A 163 -5.13 7.32 21.66
CA ARG A 163 -6.55 7.01 21.62
C ARG A 163 -7.15 7.36 20.26
N TYR A 164 -7.56 6.34 19.51
CA TYR A 164 -8.08 6.50 18.14
C TYR A 164 -9.51 7.04 18.05
N ASP A 165 -10.30 6.87 19.11
CA ASP A 165 -11.66 7.41 19.26
C ASP A 165 -11.63 8.94 19.40
N THR A 166 -10.73 9.46 20.21
CA THR A 166 -10.56 10.91 20.45
C THR A 166 -9.48 11.55 19.59
N ARG A 167 -8.67 10.74 18.89
CA ARG A 167 -7.46 11.14 18.16
C ARG A 167 -6.50 11.95 19.02
N ASN A 168 -6.38 11.59 20.29
CA ASN A 168 -5.58 12.33 21.25
C ASN A 168 -4.80 11.36 22.17
N VAL A 169 -3.96 11.92 23.02
CA VAL A 169 -3.28 11.21 24.09
C VAL A 169 -3.93 11.64 25.41
N ASP A 170 -4.17 10.68 26.30
CA ASP A 170 -4.54 10.99 27.67
C ASP A 170 -3.27 11.18 28.48
N ALA A 171 -2.99 12.43 28.84
CA ALA A 171 -1.76 12.80 29.54
C ALA A 171 -1.67 12.19 30.96
N ASN A 172 -2.80 11.73 31.52
CA ASN A 172 -2.84 11.03 32.80
C ASN A 172 -2.55 9.52 32.67
N ARG A 173 -2.43 8.99 31.45
CA ARG A 173 -2.17 7.57 31.16
C ARG A 173 -0.78 7.36 30.57
N HIS A 174 0.22 7.61 31.40
CA HIS A 174 1.62 7.30 31.09
C HIS A 174 1.86 5.79 31.18
N LEU A 175 2.33 5.18 30.10
CA LEU A 175 2.67 3.75 29.97
C LEU A 175 4.11 3.44 30.43
N GLY A 176 4.83 4.43 30.95
CA GLY A 176 6.25 4.36 31.27
C GLY A 176 7.12 4.97 30.17
N GLU A 177 8.42 5.11 30.44
CA GLU A 177 9.38 5.74 29.54
C GLU A 177 9.49 5.01 28.18
N LEU A 178 10.10 5.69 27.21
CA LEU A 178 10.42 5.06 25.93
C LEU A 178 11.41 3.90 26.16
N PRO A 179 11.18 2.75 25.49
CA PRO A 179 11.97 1.55 25.76
C PRO A 179 13.41 1.70 25.31
N SER A 180 14.34 1.04 26.01
CA SER A 180 15.78 1.17 25.75
C SER A 180 16.20 0.77 24.34
N PHE A 181 15.46 -0.11 23.65
CA PHE A 181 15.78 -0.50 22.27
C PHE A 181 15.65 0.64 21.25
N VAL A 182 15.07 1.80 21.63
CA VAL A 182 15.04 3.01 20.78
C VAL A 182 15.95 4.13 21.28
N SER A 183 16.75 3.94 22.35
CA SER A 183 17.57 5.02 22.91
C SER A 183 18.57 5.60 21.89
N PHE A 184 19.24 4.73 21.14
CA PHE A 184 20.18 5.14 20.09
C PHE A 184 19.52 5.93 18.96
N ILE A 185 18.22 5.70 18.71
CA ILE A 185 17.42 6.47 17.75
C ILE A 185 17.19 7.88 18.28
N LEU A 186 16.81 8.01 19.56
CA LEU A 186 16.59 9.29 20.22
C LEU A 186 17.89 10.13 20.24
N GLU A 187 19.02 9.51 20.56
CA GLU A 187 20.33 10.17 20.52
C GLU A 187 20.69 10.66 19.11
N ARG A 188 20.46 9.82 18.09
CA ARG A 188 20.73 10.17 16.68
C ARG A 188 19.78 11.25 16.16
N ILE A 189 18.53 11.29 16.63
CA ILE A 189 17.56 12.35 16.33
C ILE A 189 18.08 13.70 16.79
N SER A 190 18.77 13.81 17.93
CA SER A 190 19.32 15.09 18.39
C SER A 190 20.36 15.70 17.44
N SER A 191 20.91 14.91 16.50
CA SER A 191 21.82 15.37 15.45
C SER A 191 21.14 15.48 14.07
N PHE A 192 19.81 15.43 14.00
CA PHE A 192 19.07 15.36 12.74
C PHE A 192 19.16 16.68 11.94
N PRO A 193 19.45 16.62 10.62
CA PRO A 193 19.51 17.81 9.78
C PRO A 193 18.12 18.45 9.66
N GLY A 194 17.99 19.71 10.07
CA GLY A 194 16.72 20.44 10.08
C GLY A 194 16.20 20.79 11.47
N LEU A 195 16.85 20.30 12.53
CA LEU A 195 16.65 20.80 13.89
C LEU A 195 17.26 22.20 14.06
N PRO A 196 16.59 23.14 14.76
CA PRO A 196 17.23 24.36 15.23
C PRO A 196 18.40 24.01 16.17
N CYS A 197 19.52 24.74 16.08
CA CYS A 197 20.77 24.46 16.83
C CYS A 197 20.63 24.39 18.37
N ALA A 198 19.49 24.79 18.93
CA ALA A 198 19.20 24.80 20.37
C ALA A 198 18.10 23.79 20.80
N THR A 199 17.59 22.96 19.89
CA THR A 199 16.47 22.07 20.20
C THR A 199 16.97 20.73 20.72
N ASN A 200 16.81 20.52 22.03
CA ASN A 200 16.85 19.17 22.59
C ASN A 200 15.50 18.49 22.28
N ALA A 201 15.47 17.60 21.29
CA ALA A 201 14.28 16.85 20.93
C ALA A 201 14.00 15.77 21.99
N SER A 202 13.54 16.17 23.18
CA SER A 202 13.01 15.25 24.17
C SER A 202 11.73 14.67 23.60
N LEU A 203 11.74 13.43 23.10
CA LEU A 203 10.55 12.75 22.61
C LEU A 203 10.12 11.75 23.68
N ASP A 204 8.83 11.71 23.98
CA ASP A 204 8.27 10.91 25.07
C ASP A 204 7.08 10.05 24.62
N GLN A 205 6.76 10.04 23.33
CA GLN A 205 5.69 9.20 22.78
C GLN A 205 6.18 8.50 21.50
N LEU A 206 6.00 7.18 21.45
CA LEU A 206 6.28 6.36 20.27
C LEU A 206 5.04 5.54 19.87
N THR A 207 4.63 5.69 18.60
CA THR A 207 3.64 4.81 17.96
C THR A 207 4.33 3.93 16.93
N VAL A 208 4.34 2.62 17.16
CA VAL A 208 4.74 1.63 16.15
C VAL A 208 3.51 1.20 15.38
N ASN A 209 3.56 1.29 14.05
CA ASN A 209 2.49 0.81 13.17
C ASN A 209 3.01 -0.29 12.26
N GLU A 210 2.29 -1.41 12.15
CA GLU A 210 2.55 -2.41 11.12
C GLU A 210 1.40 -2.45 10.11
N TYR A 211 1.77 -2.36 8.83
CA TYR A 211 0.86 -2.34 7.69
C TYR A 211 1.00 -3.64 6.88
N PRO A 212 -0.10 -4.40 6.72
CA PRO A 212 -0.20 -5.45 5.72
C PRO A 212 -0.17 -4.90 4.29
N VAL A 213 0.14 -5.76 3.31
CA VAL A 213 0.12 -5.40 1.88
C VAL A 213 -1.23 -4.82 1.46
N GLY A 214 -1.21 -3.65 0.83
CA GLY A 214 -2.42 -2.97 0.35
C GLY A 214 -3.11 -2.10 1.41
N VAL A 215 -2.68 -2.18 2.67
CA VAL A 215 -3.16 -1.29 3.72
C VAL A 215 -2.34 0.00 3.70
N GLY A 216 -3.05 1.12 3.67
CA GLY A 216 -2.50 2.46 3.82
C GLY A 216 -3.06 3.14 5.07
N LEU A 217 -3.03 4.46 5.06
CA LEU A 217 -3.47 5.31 6.16
C LEU A 217 -4.16 6.54 5.56
N SER A 218 -5.43 6.74 5.90
CA SER A 218 -6.25 7.86 5.40
C SER A 218 -5.61 9.24 5.63
N PRO A 219 -5.90 10.25 4.81
CA PRO A 219 -5.33 11.58 4.97
C PRO A 219 -5.68 12.18 6.33
N HIS A 220 -4.68 12.65 7.07
CA HIS A 220 -4.86 13.27 8.38
C HIS A 220 -3.68 14.18 8.71
N ILE A 221 -3.87 15.02 9.72
CA ILE A 221 -2.81 15.77 10.41
C ILE A 221 -2.78 15.27 11.86
N ASP A 222 -1.58 15.11 12.42
CA ASP A 222 -1.42 14.76 13.83
C ASP A 222 -1.97 15.90 14.70
N THR A 223 -2.82 15.54 15.68
CA THR A 223 -3.60 16.48 16.48
C THR A 223 -2.73 17.59 17.07
N HIS A 224 -3.05 18.84 16.75
CA HIS A 224 -2.23 20.01 17.08
C HIS A 224 -2.03 20.19 18.59
N SER A 225 -3.07 19.91 19.38
CA SER A 225 -3.03 20.01 20.84
C SER A 225 -2.43 18.79 21.54
N ALA A 226 -2.24 17.67 20.83
CA ALA A 226 -1.76 16.42 21.43
C ALA A 226 -0.22 16.34 21.42
N PHE A 227 0.41 16.88 20.38
CA PHE A 227 1.84 16.75 20.13
C PHE A 227 2.47 18.09 19.80
N GLU A 228 3.75 18.24 20.09
CA GLU A 228 4.50 19.45 19.75
C GLU A 228 4.82 19.51 18.24
N ASP A 229 5.74 20.40 17.85
CA ASP A 229 6.07 20.69 16.45
C ASP A 229 6.77 19.53 15.73
N LEU A 230 7.69 18.84 16.41
CA LEU A 230 8.58 17.87 15.77
C LEU A 230 7.97 16.46 15.79
N ILE A 231 7.75 15.90 14.60
CA ILE A 231 7.30 14.52 14.41
C ILE A 231 8.29 13.77 13.54
N PHE A 232 8.87 12.71 14.09
CA PHE A 232 9.82 11.84 13.41
C PHE A 232 9.17 10.51 13.05
N SER A 233 9.36 10.03 11.82
CA SER A 233 8.82 8.74 11.36
C SER A 233 9.89 7.91 10.67
N LEU A 234 10.38 6.90 11.37
CA LEU A 234 11.32 5.90 10.86
C LEU A 234 10.56 4.81 10.11
N SER A 235 10.93 4.55 8.85
CA SER A 235 10.33 3.50 8.02
C SER A 235 11.19 2.24 8.02
N LEU A 236 10.61 1.05 8.21
CA LEU A 236 11.29 -0.24 8.32
C LEU A 236 10.64 -1.31 7.43
N ALA A 237 11.42 -2.33 7.06
CA ALA A 237 11.08 -3.53 6.29
C ALA A 237 10.66 -3.30 4.83
N GLY A 238 9.70 -2.40 4.58
CA GLY A 238 9.13 -2.19 3.24
C GLY A 238 9.01 -0.71 2.89
N PRO A 239 9.27 -0.33 1.63
CA PRO A 239 9.04 1.04 1.18
C PRO A 239 7.54 1.36 1.14
N CYS A 240 7.20 2.65 1.16
CA CYS A 240 5.86 3.12 0.78
C CYS A 240 5.89 4.50 0.14
N ILE A 241 4.85 4.84 -0.60
CA ILE A 241 4.56 6.23 -0.95
C ILE A 241 3.78 6.89 0.18
N MET A 242 4.22 8.08 0.59
CA MET A 242 3.44 9.01 1.39
C MET A 242 3.05 10.21 0.53
N GLU A 243 1.75 10.50 0.44
CA GLU A 243 1.23 11.73 -0.18
C GLU A 243 0.98 12.79 0.89
N PHE A 244 1.23 14.04 0.53
CA PHE A 244 0.92 15.24 1.29
C PHE A 244 -0.16 16.04 0.55
N ARG A 245 -1.18 16.49 1.28
CA ARG A 245 -2.29 17.29 0.74
C ARG A 245 -2.47 18.60 1.51
N ARG A 246 -2.39 19.74 0.83
CA ARG A 246 -2.64 21.08 1.41
C ARG A 246 -3.87 21.73 0.77
N TYR A 247 -4.91 21.95 1.56
CA TYR A 247 -6.16 22.55 1.12
C TYR A 247 -6.03 24.08 1.07
N LEU A 248 -6.42 24.69 -0.06
CA LEU A 248 -6.18 26.12 -0.33
C LEU A 248 -7.34 27.03 0.12
N GLU A 249 -8.55 26.50 0.28
CA GLU A 249 -9.74 27.23 0.73
C GLU A 249 -10.57 26.38 1.71
N GLY A 250 -10.97 26.97 2.84
CA GLY A 250 -11.93 26.41 3.79
C GLY A 250 -11.42 25.21 4.60
N GLY A 251 -11.57 25.27 5.93
CA GLY A 251 -11.24 24.16 6.81
C GLY A 251 -11.91 22.85 6.40
N TRP A 252 -11.26 21.74 6.74
CA TRP A 252 -11.70 20.38 6.47
C TRP A 252 -13.18 20.19 6.83
N LEU A 253 -14.09 20.14 5.86
CA LEU A 253 -15.47 19.74 6.09
C LEU A 253 -15.47 18.24 6.41
N HIS A 254 -15.69 17.91 7.68
CA HIS A 254 -16.08 16.58 8.10
C HIS A 254 -17.28 16.16 7.22
N LYS A 255 -17.09 15.18 6.32
CA LYS A 255 -18.22 14.49 5.71
C LYS A 255 -18.85 13.64 6.81
N ASP A 256 -19.83 14.21 7.49
CA ASP A 256 -20.70 13.46 8.38
C ASP A 256 -21.36 12.34 7.59
N VAL A 257 -21.24 11.14 8.12
CA VAL A 257 -21.84 9.93 7.58
C VAL A 257 -23.34 10.01 7.88
N SER A 258 -24.10 10.55 6.94
CA SER A 258 -25.55 10.33 6.90
C SER A 258 -26.01 10.23 5.45
N GLY A 259 -26.44 9.01 5.09
CA GLY A 259 -27.43 8.69 4.06
C GLY A 259 -27.29 9.27 2.65
N SER A 260 -26.95 8.41 1.70
CA SER A 260 -27.75 8.11 0.49
C SER A 260 -26.85 7.75 -0.69
N ASP A 261 -27.24 6.66 -1.35
CA ASP A 261 -26.73 6.16 -2.63
C ASP A 261 -26.60 7.23 -3.71
N GLY A 262 -25.56 7.10 -4.54
CA GLY A 262 -25.50 7.78 -5.83
C GLY A 262 -24.07 8.13 -6.28
N ASN A 263 -23.57 7.34 -7.23
CA ASN A 263 -22.59 7.75 -8.26
C ASN A 263 -21.23 8.31 -7.78
N VAL A 264 -20.28 7.41 -7.49
CA VAL A 264 -18.87 7.77 -7.27
C VAL A 264 -18.15 7.88 -8.61
N ASP A 265 -18.54 8.87 -9.42
CA ASP A 265 -17.77 9.27 -10.61
C ASP A 265 -18.03 10.77 -10.87
N SER A 266 -17.30 11.62 -10.15
CA SER A 266 -17.21 13.08 -10.39
C SER A 266 -15.94 13.61 -9.73
N LEU A 267 -14.80 13.24 -10.33
CA LEU A 267 -13.46 13.72 -10.00
C LEU A 267 -13.19 15.06 -10.70
N GLU A 268 -13.86 16.14 -10.31
CA GLU A 268 -13.53 17.50 -10.79
C GLU A 268 -13.92 18.57 -9.74
N ASN A 269 -13.22 18.63 -8.59
CA ASN A 269 -13.05 19.89 -7.83
C ASN A 269 -12.07 19.81 -6.63
N THR A 270 -10.84 19.32 -6.80
CA THR A 270 -9.91 19.24 -5.67
C THR A 270 -9.08 20.52 -5.53
N LYS A 271 -9.60 21.49 -4.76
CA LYS A 271 -8.93 22.72 -4.28
C LYS A 271 -7.79 22.44 -3.30
N PHE A 272 -6.90 21.50 -3.61
CA PHE A 272 -5.75 21.18 -2.76
C PHE A 272 -4.51 20.80 -3.56
N LEU A 273 -3.35 21.20 -3.05
CA LEU A 273 -2.06 20.80 -3.58
C LEU A 273 -1.74 19.38 -3.14
N ARG A 274 -1.23 18.57 -4.06
CA ARG A 274 -0.77 17.20 -3.80
C ARG A 274 0.71 17.10 -4.09
N LYS A 275 1.44 16.41 -3.22
CA LYS A 275 2.85 16.07 -3.40
C LYS A 275 3.08 14.66 -2.88
N ALA A 276 4.00 13.89 -3.44
CA ALA A 276 4.29 12.53 -2.98
C ALA A 276 5.77 12.26 -2.86
N ILE A 277 6.13 11.47 -1.86
CA ILE A 277 7.50 11.03 -1.61
C ILE A 277 7.53 9.53 -1.38
N CYS A 278 8.58 8.87 -1.88
CA CYS A 278 8.91 7.50 -1.54
C CYS A 278 9.67 7.48 -0.20
N LEU A 279 9.19 6.67 0.74
CA LEU A 279 9.85 6.41 2.01
C LEU A 279 10.50 5.03 1.95
N PRO A 280 11.82 4.93 1.67
CA PRO A 280 12.51 3.65 1.66
C PRO A 280 12.67 3.09 3.09
N PRO A 281 12.91 1.78 3.25
CA PRO A 281 13.31 1.22 4.53
C PRO A 281 14.56 1.93 5.09
N ARG A 282 14.68 1.95 6.42
CA ARG A 282 15.76 2.60 7.19
C ARG A 282 15.85 4.12 7.02
N SER A 283 14.85 4.77 6.44
CA SER A 283 14.81 6.22 6.33
C SER A 283 14.02 6.86 7.46
N MET A 284 14.44 8.05 7.87
CA MET A 284 13.79 8.87 8.87
C MET A 284 13.20 10.12 8.22
N LEU A 285 11.88 10.27 8.32
CA LEU A 285 11.14 11.44 7.89
C LEU A 285 10.94 12.38 9.09
N LEU A 286 11.21 13.68 8.91
CA LEU A 286 10.85 14.73 9.87
C LEU A 286 9.73 15.60 9.26
N LEU A 287 8.66 15.78 10.03
CA LEU A 287 7.64 16.79 9.83
C LEU A 287 7.79 17.85 10.93
N SER A 288 8.01 19.09 10.53
CA SER A 288 7.99 20.26 11.41
C SER A 288 7.31 21.44 10.71
N ALA A 289 6.95 22.48 11.47
CA ALA A 289 6.35 23.70 10.99
C ALA A 289 5.20 23.44 9.98
N GLU A 290 5.30 24.01 8.77
CA GLU A 290 4.26 23.88 7.74
C GLU A 290 3.96 22.41 7.41
N ALA A 291 4.97 21.57 7.22
CA ALA A 291 4.80 20.15 6.90
C ALA A 291 3.96 19.41 7.95
N ARG A 292 4.09 19.78 9.23
CA ARG A 292 3.38 19.18 10.35
C ARG A 292 1.99 19.78 10.59
N TYR A 293 1.82 21.09 10.42
CA TYR A 293 0.56 21.78 10.78
C TYR A 293 -0.40 22.02 9.60
N ALA A 294 0.07 22.03 8.36
CA ALA A 294 -0.74 22.42 7.19
C ALA A 294 -0.94 21.32 6.15
N TRP A 295 -0.13 20.26 6.17
CA TRP A 295 -0.18 19.19 5.17
C TRP A 295 -0.74 17.90 5.76
N HIS A 296 -1.85 17.43 5.19
CA HIS A 296 -2.38 16.11 5.51
C HIS A 296 -1.49 15.05 4.90
N HIS A 297 -0.94 14.16 5.72
CA HIS A 297 -0.15 13.04 5.26
C HIS A 297 -1.04 11.80 5.10
N TYR A 298 -0.75 11.02 4.05
CA TYR A 298 -1.58 9.92 3.56
C TYR A 298 -0.70 8.81 3.02
N ILE A 299 -1.03 7.55 3.32
CA ILE A 299 -0.41 6.40 2.66
C ILE A 299 -1.50 5.74 1.80
N PRO A 300 -1.36 5.67 0.47
CA PRO A 300 -2.36 5.07 -0.40
C PRO A 300 -2.68 3.60 -0.08
N HIS A 301 -3.95 3.19 -0.19
CA HIS A 301 -4.40 1.80 0.00
C HIS A 301 -4.16 0.93 -1.24
N HIS A 302 -2.92 0.82 -1.73
CA HIS A 302 -2.58 0.05 -2.93
C HIS A 302 -1.49 -0.99 -2.67
N LYS A 303 -1.46 -2.05 -3.49
CA LYS A 303 -0.45 -3.13 -3.41
C LYS A 303 0.81 -2.85 -4.24
N ILE A 304 0.73 -1.84 -5.10
CA ILE A 304 1.75 -1.48 -6.07
C ILE A 304 1.86 0.04 -6.06
N ASP A 305 3.09 0.52 -6.00
CA ASP A 305 3.48 1.92 -6.07
C ASP A 305 4.23 2.15 -7.40
N ILE A 306 4.15 3.35 -7.98
CA ILE A 306 4.91 3.75 -9.16
C ILE A 306 5.81 4.91 -8.73
N VAL A 307 7.13 4.72 -8.81
CA VAL A 307 8.13 5.71 -8.39
C VAL A 307 9.09 5.92 -9.55
N MET A 308 9.19 7.14 -10.10
CA MET A 308 10.04 7.45 -11.25
C MET A 308 9.87 6.42 -12.39
N ASP A 309 8.62 6.16 -12.79
CA ASP A 309 8.21 5.17 -13.80
C ASP A 309 8.57 3.70 -13.51
N LYS A 310 9.09 3.41 -12.32
CA LYS A 310 9.36 2.05 -11.85
C LYS A 310 8.21 1.55 -10.99
N VAL A 311 7.74 0.36 -11.33
CA VAL A 311 6.70 -0.35 -10.57
C VAL A 311 7.34 -1.01 -9.35
N ILE A 312 6.96 -0.58 -8.16
CA ILE A 312 7.41 -1.15 -6.88
C ILE A 312 6.25 -1.93 -6.27
N LYS A 313 6.39 -3.25 -6.12
CA LYS A 313 5.44 -4.07 -5.35
C LYS A 313 5.66 -3.78 -3.86
N ARG A 314 4.61 -3.48 -3.10
CA ARG A 314 4.75 -3.31 -1.65
C ARG A 314 5.20 -4.62 -1.02
N SER A 315 6.18 -4.51 -0.11
CA SER A 315 6.65 -5.64 0.69
C SER A 315 5.50 -6.28 1.45
N SER A 316 5.63 -7.58 1.75
CA SER A 316 4.68 -8.33 2.59
C SER A 316 4.38 -7.66 3.92
N ARG A 317 5.33 -6.86 4.41
CA ARG A 317 5.32 -6.17 5.69
C ARG A 317 5.96 -4.79 5.55
N ARG A 318 5.34 -3.78 6.18
CA ARG A 318 5.95 -2.47 6.46
C ARG A 318 5.72 -2.13 7.93
N VAL A 319 6.76 -1.67 8.61
CA VAL A 319 6.65 -1.14 9.98
C VAL A 319 7.10 0.31 9.97
N SER A 320 6.47 1.17 10.77
CA SER A 320 6.97 2.52 11.02
C SER A 320 6.92 2.89 12.48
N PHE A 321 7.97 3.56 12.94
CA PHE A 321 8.11 4.07 14.30
C PHE A 321 7.95 5.58 14.26
N THR A 322 6.87 6.09 14.86
CA THR A 322 6.57 7.52 14.88
C THR A 322 6.84 8.07 16.27
N PHE A 323 7.86 8.93 16.40
CA PHE A 323 8.28 9.56 17.64
C PHE A 323 7.77 11.00 17.71
N ARG A 324 7.26 11.39 18.87
CA ARG A 324 6.66 12.70 19.14
C ARG A 324 6.95 13.12 20.57
N LYS A 325 6.81 14.42 20.83
CA LYS A 325 6.68 14.99 22.16
C LYS A 325 5.20 15.30 22.41
N ILE A 326 4.63 14.86 23.53
CA ILE A 326 3.28 15.28 23.90
C ILE A 326 3.27 16.78 24.22
N SER A 327 2.30 17.50 23.70
CA SER A 327 2.08 18.90 24.09
C SER A 327 1.63 18.91 25.55
N GLY A 328 2.22 19.83 26.33
CA GLY A 328 2.15 19.85 27.79
C GLY A 328 0.86 19.32 28.41
N LEU A 329 1.03 18.36 29.34
CA LEU A 329 0.26 18.35 30.58
C LEU A 329 0.15 19.81 31.05
N ALA A 330 -1.06 20.33 31.17
CA ALA A 330 -1.26 21.47 32.04
C ALA A 330 -0.73 21.04 33.42
N VAL A 331 0.42 21.59 33.82
CA VAL A 331 0.86 21.56 35.22
C VAL A 331 -0.01 22.54 36.00
#